data_AF-W7SZ82-F1
#
_entry.id   AF-W7SZ82-F1
#
_cell.length_a   1.000
_cell.length_b   1.000
_cell.length_c   1.000
_cell.angle_alpha   90.00
_cell.angle_beta   90.00
_cell.angle_gamma   90.00
#
_symmetry.space_group_name_H-M   'P 1'
#
loop_
_entity.id
_entity.type
_entity.pdbx_description
1 polymer ?
#
loop_
_entity_poly.entity_id
_entity_poly.type
_entity_poly.pdbx_seq_one_letter_code
_entity_poly.pdbx_strand_id
1 'polypeptide(L)'
;IRGPFGDRTGKNWVFVNGIESLVYEWYPFIRIGHIDRDKGEFVIDRSIQSPLSFLNMRGSTNGILHRNEWWFVTHMVKHRSGRRRIYTNRMVILNFEMSQILRYSLPFTFNSETDIEYCLGLKADNEGLTFGYSVRDKSSWTLQCSWREIEQYFDDV
;
A
#
# COMPACT_ATOMS: atom_id res chain seq x y z
N ILE A 1 -12.37 15.90 5.21
CA ILE A 1 -11.94 15.67 3.81
C ILE A 1 -12.68 14.45 3.30
N ARG A 2 -13.60 14.61 2.35
CA ARG A 2 -14.23 13.50 1.63
C ARG A 2 -13.28 13.06 0.53
N GLY A 3 -13.26 11.79 0.16
CA GLY A 3 -12.50 11.38 -1.02
C GLY A 3 -13.20 11.79 -2.31
N PRO A 4 -12.55 11.55 -3.47
CA PRO A 4 -13.00 12.02 -4.79
C PRO A 4 -14.39 11.54 -5.18
N PHE A 5 -14.89 10.46 -4.59
CA PHE A 5 -16.23 9.90 -4.86
C PHE A 5 -17.22 10.10 -3.71
N GLY A 6 -16.96 11.08 -2.83
CA GLY A 6 -17.87 11.42 -1.73
C GLY A 6 -17.84 10.47 -0.54
N ASP A 7 -16.91 9.51 -0.52
CA ASP A 7 -16.70 8.59 0.59
C ASP A 7 -16.16 9.33 1.83
N ARG A 8 -16.44 8.78 3.02
CA ARG A 8 -16.05 9.39 4.30
C ARG A 8 -14.55 9.23 4.63
N THR A 9 -13.80 8.51 3.80
CA THR A 9 -12.41 8.09 4.04
C THR A 9 -11.44 8.74 3.05
N GLY A 10 -11.22 10.04 3.20
CA GLY A 10 -10.28 10.81 2.36
C GLY A 10 -8.77 10.46 2.50
N LYS A 11 -8.39 9.29 3.02
CA LYS A 11 -6.99 8.83 3.14
C LYS A 11 -6.84 7.42 2.55
N ASN A 12 -7.13 7.28 1.26
CA ASN A 12 -6.93 6.01 0.55
C ASN A 12 -6.27 6.20 -0.83
N TRP A 13 -5.48 7.26 -0.98
CA TRP A 13 -4.67 7.55 -2.15
C TRP A 13 -3.19 7.39 -1.84
N VAL A 14 -2.41 6.90 -2.81
CA VAL A 14 -0.95 6.92 -2.79
C VAL A 14 -0.44 7.33 -4.18
N PHE A 15 0.67 8.06 -4.22
CA PHE A 15 1.31 8.38 -5.49
C PHE A 15 2.09 7.19 -6.03
N VAL A 16 2.29 7.16 -7.34
CA VAL A 16 3.24 6.25 -7.97
C VAL A 16 4.51 7.04 -8.26
N ASN A 17 5.61 6.74 -7.57
CA ASN A 17 6.81 7.57 -7.64
C ASN A 17 7.36 7.62 -9.07
N GLY A 18 7.61 8.84 -9.56
CA GLY A 18 8.23 9.07 -10.87
C GLY A 18 7.24 9.18 -12.04
N ILE A 19 5.93 8.97 -11.81
CA ILE A 19 4.90 9.19 -12.83
C ILE A 19 3.71 9.98 -12.27
N GLU A 20 2.94 10.64 -13.13
CA GLU A 20 1.75 11.41 -12.73
C GLU A 20 0.52 10.51 -12.53
N SER A 21 0.67 9.44 -11.76
CA SER A 21 -0.41 8.51 -11.45
C SER A 21 -0.60 8.34 -9.95
N LEU A 22 -1.84 8.07 -9.57
CA LEU A 22 -2.26 7.76 -8.21
C LEU A 22 -2.98 6.43 -8.21
N VAL A 23 -2.78 5.67 -7.14
CA VAL A 23 -3.65 4.56 -6.78
C VAL A 23 -4.64 5.07 -5.74
N TYR A 24 -5.94 4.89 -5.99
CA TYR A 24 -7.01 5.21 -5.07
C TYR A 24 -7.89 3.99 -4.84
N GLU A 25 -8.14 3.68 -3.57
CA GLU A 25 -8.80 2.45 -3.13
C GLU A 25 -8.07 1.16 -3.54
N TRP A 26 -8.24 0.15 -2.70
CA TRP A 26 -7.65 -1.18 -2.92
C TRP A 26 -8.73 -2.26 -3.00
N TYR A 27 -10.00 -1.93 -2.74
CA TYR A 27 -11.14 -2.84 -2.79
C TYR A 27 -12.45 -2.07 -3.00
N PRO A 28 -13.40 -2.57 -3.82
CA PRO A 28 -13.37 -3.83 -4.58
C PRO A 28 -12.51 -3.78 -5.85
N PHE A 29 -12.07 -2.59 -6.23
CA PHE A 29 -11.14 -2.37 -7.33
C PHE A 29 -9.95 -1.56 -6.83
N ILE A 30 -8.76 -1.89 -7.31
CA ILE A 30 -7.61 -0.99 -7.28
C ILE A 30 -7.82 0.01 -8.41
N ARG A 31 -8.07 1.28 -8.11
CA ARG A 31 -8.28 2.30 -9.15
C ARG A 31 -7.00 3.06 -9.37
N ILE A 32 -6.52 3.08 -10.62
CA ILE A 32 -5.35 3.86 -11.01
C ILE A 32 -5.82 4.98 -11.92
N GLY A 33 -5.31 6.18 -11.68
CA GLY A 33 -5.74 7.37 -12.38
C GLY A 33 -4.77 8.53 -12.24
N HIS A 34 -5.19 9.69 -12.73
CA HIS A 34 -4.45 10.94 -12.64
C HIS A 34 -5.37 12.08 -12.19
N ILE A 35 -4.77 13.21 -11.81
CA ILE A 35 -5.54 14.45 -11.56
C ILE A 35 -5.63 15.21 -12.87
N ASP A 36 -6.86 15.39 -13.38
CA ASP A 36 -7.14 16.39 -14.41
C ASP A 36 -6.92 17.76 -13.78
N ARG A 37 -5.86 18.45 -14.20
CA ARG A 37 -5.43 19.72 -13.59
C ARG A 37 -6.36 20.87 -13.90
N ASP A 38 -7.07 20.80 -15.02
CA ASP A 38 -7.99 21.86 -15.43
C ASP A 38 -9.28 21.80 -14.60
N LYS A 39 -9.73 20.58 -14.30
CA LYS A 39 -10.94 20.36 -13.47
C LYS A 39 -10.65 20.21 -11.98
N GLY A 40 -9.41 19.88 -11.61
CA GLY A 40 -9.05 19.50 -10.24
C GLY A 40 -9.68 18.17 -9.80
N GLU A 41 -9.97 17.29 -10.75
CA GLU A 41 -10.72 16.05 -10.53
C GLU A 41 -9.83 14.82 -10.71
N PHE A 42 -10.08 13.76 -9.92
CA PHE A 42 -9.41 12.49 -10.12
C PHE A 42 -10.12 11.68 -11.22
N VAL A 43 -9.41 11.42 -12.31
CA VAL A 43 -9.88 10.64 -13.46
C VAL A 43 -9.31 9.23 -13.36
N ILE A 44 -10.19 8.23 -13.37
CA ILE A 44 -9.79 6.81 -13.35
C ILE A 44 -9.40 6.39 -14.76
N ASP A 45 -8.15 5.98 -14.93
CA ASP A 45 -7.63 5.45 -16.20
C ASP A 45 -7.90 3.95 -16.32
N ARG A 46 -7.85 3.23 -15.19
CA ARG A 46 -8.03 1.77 -15.14
C ARG A 46 -8.44 1.30 -13.75
N SER A 47 -8.99 0.09 -13.71
CA SER A 47 -9.42 -0.57 -12.49
C SER A 47 -9.05 -2.05 -12.54
N ILE A 48 -8.44 -2.55 -11.47
CA ILE A 48 -8.09 -3.96 -11.32
C ILE A 48 -9.02 -4.56 -10.27
N GLN A 49 -9.72 -5.65 -10.59
CA GLN A 49 -10.52 -6.38 -9.59
C GLN A 49 -9.59 -6.90 -8.50
N SER A 50 -9.85 -6.55 -7.24
CA SER A 50 -9.03 -7.02 -6.12
C SER A 50 -9.67 -8.22 -5.43
N PRO A 51 -8.86 -9.08 -4.79
CA PRO A 51 -9.38 -10.23 -4.06
C PRO A 51 -10.08 -9.77 -2.78
N LEU A 52 -10.99 -10.61 -2.25
CA LEU A 52 -11.72 -10.33 -1.01
C LEU A 52 -10.80 -10.05 0.19
N SER A 53 -9.59 -10.60 0.19
CA SER A 53 -8.57 -10.35 1.22
C SER A 53 -8.12 -8.88 1.28
N PHE A 54 -8.46 -8.05 0.29
CA PHE A 54 -8.18 -6.61 0.26
C PHE A 54 -9.30 -5.79 0.92
N LEU A 55 -10.35 -6.43 1.45
CA LEU A 55 -11.39 -5.74 2.18
C LEU A 55 -10.79 -4.92 3.35
N ASN A 56 -11.12 -3.63 3.38
CA ASN A 56 -10.58 -2.63 4.33
C ASN A 56 -9.09 -2.30 4.18
N MET A 57 -8.43 -2.72 3.09
CA MET A 57 -7.07 -2.24 2.76
C MET A 57 -7.08 -0.78 2.37
N ARG A 58 -6.00 -0.08 2.78
CA ARG A 58 -5.74 1.30 2.38
C ARG A 58 -4.28 1.48 1.98
N GLY A 59 -4.01 2.46 1.12
CA GLY A 59 -2.64 2.81 0.76
C GLY A 59 -1.83 3.29 1.97
N SER A 60 -0.58 2.85 2.12
CA SER A 60 0.34 3.33 3.16
C SER A 60 1.47 4.16 2.56
N THR A 61 2.19 3.61 1.57
CA THR A 61 3.32 4.28 0.93
C THR A 61 3.06 4.58 -0.53
N ASN A 62 3.81 5.52 -1.09
CA ASN A 62 3.90 5.66 -2.53
C ASN A 62 4.44 4.37 -3.15
N GLY A 63 4.02 4.12 -4.40
CA GLY A 63 4.54 3.02 -5.21
C GLY A 63 5.98 3.29 -5.63
N ILE A 64 6.81 2.25 -5.62
CA ILE A 64 8.17 2.31 -6.17
C ILE A 64 8.32 1.34 -7.34
N LEU A 65 9.13 1.73 -8.32
CA LEU A 65 9.46 0.87 -9.45
C LEU A 65 10.70 0.03 -9.11
N HIS A 66 10.58 -1.29 -9.21
CA HIS A 66 11.72 -2.21 -9.08
C HIS A 66 11.55 -3.38 -10.05
N ARG A 67 12.57 -3.67 -10.86
CA ARG A 67 12.57 -4.77 -11.84
C ARG A 67 11.31 -4.81 -12.73
N ASN A 68 10.86 -3.65 -13.23
CA ASN A 68 9.65 -3.50 -14.04
C ASN A 68 8.35 -3.89 -13.32
N GLU A 69 8.35 -3.91 -11.99
CA GLU A 69 7.17 -4.13 -11.16
C GLU A 69 6.95 -2.91 -10.26
N TRP A 70 5.69 -2.58 -9.99
CA TRP A 70 5.33 -1.53 -9.03
C TRP A 70 5.03 -2.13 -7.67
N TRP A 71 5.76 -1.69 -6.66
CA TRP A 71 5.68 -2.19 -5.29
C TRP A 71 5.03 -1.17 -4.38
N PHE A 72 4.04 -1.61 -3.62
CA PHE A 72 3.31 -0.78 -2.66
C PHE A 72 3.25 -1.45 -1.30
N VAL A 73 3.30 -0.65 -0.23
CA VAL A 73 2.85 -1.07 1.09
C VAL A 73 1.47 -0.48 1.36
N THR A 74 0.58 -1.33 1.78
CA THR A 74 -0.79 -1.01 2.21
C THR A 74 -0.94 -1.34 3.69
N HIS A 75 -1.95 -0.78 4.32
CA HIS A 75 -2.31 -1.09 5.71
C HIS A 75 -3.75 -1.54 5.83
N MET A 76 -4.01 -2.38 6.82
CA MET A 76 -5.34 -2.85 7.22
C MET A 76 -5.54 -2.61 8.70
N VAL A 77 -6.76 -2.23 9.07
CA VAL A 77 -7.16 -2.09 10.47
C VAL A 77 -8.05 -3.26 10.83
N LYS A 78 -7.56 -4.14 11.70
CA LYS A 78 -8.37 -5.20 12.31
C LYS A 78 -9.02 -4.65 13.58
N HIS A 79 -10.34 -4.57 13.56
CA HIS A 79 -11.15 -4.29 14.73
C HIS A 79 -11.50 -5.60 15.42
N ARG A 80 -11.19 -5.69 16.72
CA ARG A 80 -11.67 -6.81 17.55
C ARG A 80 -12.53 -6.19 18.66
N SER A 81 -13.79 -6.62 18.79
CA SER A 81 -14.74 -6.03 19.74
C SER A 81 -14.15 -5.99 21.14
N GLY A 82 -14.21 -4.81 21.78
CA GLY A 82 -13.64 -4.58 23.12
C GLY A 82 -12.12 -4.54 23.22
N ARG A 83 -11.37 -4.59 22.10
CA ARG A 83 -9.89 -4.54 22.09
C ARG A 83 -9.37 -3.37 21.25
N ARG A 84 -8.07 -3.08 21.44
CA ARG A 84 -7.33 -2.06 20.68
C ARG A 84 -7.30 -2.43 19.19
N ARG A 85 -7.28 -1.41 18.33
CA ARG A 85 -7.12 -1.56 16.88
C ARG A 85 -5.75 -2.16 16.58
N ILE A 86 -5.71 -3.19 15.75
CA ILE A 86 -4.46 -3.80 15.27
C ILE A 86 -4.23 -3.36 13.83
N TYR A 87 -3.09 -2.74 13.57
CA TYR A 87 -2.66 -2.28 12.26
C TYR A 87 -1.68 -3.31 11.70
N THR A 88 -2.00 -3.84 10.53
CA THR A 88 -1.12 -4.77 9.81
C THR A 88 -0.81 -4.20 8.44
N ASN A 89 0.37 -4.48 7.94
CA ASN A 89 0.84 -4.08 6.63
C ASN A 89 0.69 -5.23 5.63
N ARG A 90 0.68 -4.89 4.35
CA ARG A 90 0.68 -5.86 3.25
C ARG A 90 1.39 -5.27 2.04
N MET A 91 2.25 -6.06 1.40
CA MET A 91 2.86 -5.67 0.13
C MET A 91 1.94 -6.07 -1.03
N VAL A 92 1.80 -5.19 -2.00
CA VAL A 92 1.10 -5.47 -3.26
C VAL A 92 2.03 -5.10 -4.41
N ILE A 93 2.18 -6.04 -5.34
CA ILE A 93 3.02 -5.89 -6.53
C ILE A 93 2.12 -5.89 -7.75
N LEU A 94 2.20 -4.83 -8.56
CA LEU A 94 1.53 -4.71 -9.85
C LEU A 94 2.53 -4.84 -10.99
N ASN A 95 2.07 -5.26 -12.16
CA ASN A 95 2.89 -5.21 -13.37
C ASN A 95 3.21 -3.76 -13.76
N PHE A 96 4.17 -3.58 -14.67
CA PHE A 96 4.62 -2.26 -15.13
C PHE A 96 3.47 -1.36 -15.60
N GLU A 97 2.50 -1.92 -16.33
CA GLU A 97 1.34 -1.20 -16.86
C GLU A 97 0.26 -0.92 -15.81
N MET A 98 0.43 -1.39 -14.57
CA MET A 98 -0.56 -1.33 -13.49
C MET A 98 -1.95 -1.79 -13.95
N SER A 99 -2.00 -2.88 -14.71
CA SER A 99 -3.23 -3.49 -15.22
C SER A 99 -3.56 -4.81 -14.51
N GLN A 100 -2.58 -5.41 -13.81
CA GLN A 100 -2.71 -6.70 -13.15
C GLN A 100 -1.96 -6.72 -11.83
N ILE A 101 -2.50 -7.45 -10.86
CA ILE A 101 -1.79 -7.80 -9.63
C ILE A 101 -0.89 -8.99 -9.96
N LEU A 102 0.42 -8.85 -9.72
CA LEU A 102 1.38 -9.93 -9.90
C LEU A 102 1.43 -10.81 -8.65
N ARG A 103 1.63 -10.19 -7.48
CA ARG A 103 1.75 -10.86 -6.18
C ARG A 103 1.28 -9.94 -5.06
N TYR A 104 0.93 -10.53 -3.92
CA TYR A 104 0.77 -9.79 -2.67
C TYR A 104 1.18 -10.67 -1.49
N SER A 105 1.66 -10.05 -0.42
CA SER A 105 2.15 -10.80 0.74
C SER A 105 1.03 -11.32 1.62
N LEU A 106 1.32 -12.19 2.59
CA LEU A 106 0.48 -12.31 3.78
C LEU A 106 0.53 -11.01 4.61
N PRO A 107 -0.49 -10.71 5.45
CA PRO A 107 -0.44 -9.57 6.36
C PRO A 107 0.73 -9.71 7.36
N PHE A 108 1.48 -8.65 7.60
CA PHE A 108 2.62 -8.65 8.52
C PHE A 108 2.62 -7.42 9.43
N THR A 109 3.46 -7.45 10.47
CA THR A 109 3.78 -6.30 11.30
C THR A 109 5.29 -6.10 11.35
N PHE A 110 5.77 -4.86 11.34
CA PHE A 110 7.19 -4.53 11.52
C PHE A 110 7.66 -4.78 12.95
N ASN A 111 6.78 -4.54 13.93
CA ASN A 111 7.06 -4.78 15.34
C ASN A 111 5.92 -5.59 15.98
N SER A 112 6.24 -6.82 16.42
CA SER A 112 5.26 -7.73 17.03
C SER A 112 4.76 -7.30 18.42
N GLU A 113 5.40 -6.31 19.05
CA GLU A 113 5.06 -5.83 20.40
C GLU A 113 4.07 -4.65 20.40
N THR A 114 3.56 -4.24 19.23
CA THR A 114 2.62 -3.12 19.11
C THR A 114 1.41 -3.44 18.25
N ASP A 115 0.26 -2.87 18.64
CA ASP A 115 -0.97 -2.96 17.87
C ASP A 115 -1.09 -1.84 16.82
N ILE A 116 -0.29 -0.77 16.92
CA ILE A 116 -0.41 0.40 16.03
C ILE A 116 0.96 0.74 15.46
N GLU A 117 1.07 0.56 14.15
CA GLU A 117 2.21 0.94 13.33
C GLU A 117 1.74 1.41 11.94
N TYR A 118 2.55 2.27 11.33
CA TYR A 118 2.31 2.77 9.97
C TYR A 118 3.59 2.72 9.17
N CYS A 119 3.54 2.14 7.96
CA CYS A 119 4.64 2.29 7.03
C CYS A 119 4.66 3.72 6.48
N LEU A 120 5.77 4.42 6.72
CA LEU A 120 6.00 5.82 6.35
C LEU A 120 6.59 5.95 4.95
N GLY A 121 7.32 4.94 4.49
CA GLY A 121 8.01 4.97 3.21
C GLY A 121 8.67 3.65 2.86
N LEU A 122 8.90 3.47 1.57
CA LEU A 122 9.51 2.29 0.98
C LEU A 122 10.60 2.75 -0.01
N LYS A 123 11.76 2.09 0.04
CA LYS A 123 12.83 2.24 -0.94
C LYS A 123 13.36 0.86 -1.34
N ALA A 124 13.66 0.68 -2.62
CA ALA A 124 14.39 -0.47 -3.13
C ALA A 124 15.79 -0.09 -3.58
N ASP A 125 16.73 -1.02 -3.42
CA ASP A 125 18.06 -0.97 -4.02
C ASP A 125 18.53 -2.38 -4.40
N ASN A 126 19.83 -2.55 -4.65
CA ASN A 126 20.38 -3.84 -5.07
C ASN A 126 20.38 -4.88 -3.94
N GLU A 127 20.40 -4.45 -2.68
CA GLU A 127 20.45 -5.35 -1.51
C GLU A 127 19.06 -5.81 -1.11
N GLY A 128 18.07 -4.92 -1.20
CA GLY A 128 16.72 -5.26 -0.81
C GLY A 128 15.77 -4.07 -0.71
N LEU A 129 14.91 -4.15 0.30
CA LEU A 129 13.93 -3.14 0.65
C LEU A 129 14.29 -2.50 1.99
N THR A 130 14.18 -1.18 2.02
CA THR A 130 14.23 -0.39 3.24
C THR A 130 12.86 0.21 3.51
N PHE A 131 12.33 -0.05 4.70
CA PHE A 131 11.05 0.46 5.19
C PHE A 131 11.28 1.48 6.29
N GLY A 132 10.69 2.66 6.16
CA GLY A 132 10.48 3.55 7.28
C GLY A 132 9.12 3.22 7.92
N TYR A 133 9.04 3.10 9.24
CA TYR A 133 7.77 2.85 9.93
C TYR A 133 7.68 3.60 11.26
N SER A 134 6.47 3.98 11.65
CA SER A 134 6.19 4.58 12.96
C SER A 134 5.52 3.58 13.89
N VAL A 135 5.74 3.74 15.20
CA VAL A 135 5.04 2.99 16.25
C VAL A 135 4.23 3.96 17.11
N ARG A 136 2.91 3.74 17.18
CA ARG A 136 1.95 4.50 17.99
C ARG A 136 2.02 6.03 17.80
N ASP A 137 2.46 6.49 16.63
CA ASP A 137 2.72 7.90 16.32
C ASP A 137 3.68 8.59 17.31
N LYS A 138 4.62 7.82 17.89
CA LYS A 138 5.56 8.31 18.93
C LYS A 138 7.03 8.13 18.57
N SER A 139 7.35 7.13 17.76
CA SER A 139 8.70 6.86 17.32
C SER A 139 8.72 6.40 15.87
N SER A 140 9.86 6.60 15.22
CA SER A 140 10.11 6.20 13.85
C SER A 140 11.35 5.32 13.80
N TRP A 141 11.29 4.29 12.98
CA TRP A 141 12.31 3.27 12.84
C TRP A 141 12.55 2.98 11.37
N THR A 142 13.70 2.39 11.07
CA THR A 142 14.05 1.89 9.75
C THR A 142 14.31 0.40 9.85
N LEU A 143 13.72 -0.38 8.94
CA LEU A 143 13.98 -1.80 8.78
C LEU A 143 14.52 -2.03 7.38
N GLN A 144 15.66 -2.70 7.27
CA GLN A 144 16.22 -3.16 6.00
C GLN A 144 16.06 -4.67 5.91
N CYS A 145 15.52 -5.15 4.80
CA CYS A 145 15.34 -6.56 4.50
C CYS A 145 15.99 -6.85 3.15
N SER A 146 16.76 -7.93 3.06
CA SER A 146 17.33 -8.40 1.81
C SER A 146 16.24 -8.93 0.86
N TRP A 147 16.53 -8.96 -0.44
CA TRP A 147 15.61 -9.57 -1.42
C TRP A 147 15.23 -11.01 -1.06
N ARG A 148 16.19 -11.80 -0.58
CA ARG A 148 15.96 -13.19 -0.12
C ARG A 148 14.93 -13.25 1.02
N GLU A 149 15.00 -12.32 1.96
CA GLU A 149 14.04 -12.25 3.08
C GLU A 149 12.69 -11.73 2.65
N ILE A 150 12.59 -10.95 1.57
CA ILE A 150 11.32 -10.40 1.08
C ILE A 150 10.57 -11.42 0.23
N GLU A 151 11.27 -12.16 -0.63
CA GLU A 151 10.67 -13.11 -1.57
C GLU A 151 9.89 -14.24 -0.87
N GLN A 152 10.31 -14.66 0.34
CA GLN A 152 9.61 -15.69 1.13
C GLN A 152 8.20 -15.29 1.62
N TYR A 153 7.82 -14.02 1.52
CA TYR A 153 6.52 -13.51 2.01
C TYR A 153 5.45 -13.42 0.93
N PHE A 154 5.78 -13.71 -0.32
CA PHE A 154 4.83 -13.73 -1.42
C PHE A 154 4.43 -15.16 -1.74
N ASP A 155 3.13 -15.40 -1.83
CA ASP A 155 2.62 -16.62 -2.41
C ASP A 155 2.76 -16.54 -3.95
N ASP A 156 3.11 -17.65 -4.60
CA ASP A 156 2.92 -17.79 -6.04
C ASP A 156 1.39 -17.79 -6.31
N VAL A 157 0.93 -16.83 -7.11
CA VAL A 157 -0.50 -16.66 -7.47
C VAL A 157 -0.90 -17.65 -8.56
#